data_AF-A0A242LQB3-F1
#
_entry.id   AF-A0A242LQB3-F1
#
_cell.length_a   1.000
_cell.length_b   1.000
_cell.length_c   1.000
_cell.angle_alpha   90.00
_cell.angle_beta   90.00
_cell.angle_gamma   90.00
#
_symmetry.space_group_name_H-M   'P 1'
#
loop_
_entity.id
_entity.type
_entity.pdbx_description
1 polymer ?
#
loop_
_entity_poly.entity_id
_entity_poly.type
_entity_poly.pdbx_seq_one_letter_code
_entity_poly.pdbx_strand_id
1 'polypeptide(L)' 'MQFNATFLPADFSQNKLKVLSLVKLLVQIKDNDGIIIEAFETVSSEKIYTINTTLTDTMEVEVSVVQGEVIEFYPVVTAL' A
#
# COMPACT_ATOMS: atom_id res chain seq x y z
N MET A 1 1.72 -4.85 14.67
CA MET A 1 2.20 -3.49 14.34
C MET A 1 1.03 -2.73 13.74
N GLN A 2 0.71 -1.54 14.23
CA GLN A 2 -0.34 -0.71 13.65
C GLN A 2 0.34 0.30 12.74
N PHE A 3 0.20 0.12 11.43
CA PHE A 3 0.71 1.04 10.41
C PHE A 3 -0.48 1.41 9.53
N ASN A 4 -0.80 2.68 9.50
CA ASN A 4 -1.75 3.31 8.61
C ASN A 4 -1.09 4.59 8.08
N ALA A 5 -1.13 4.81 6.77
CA ALA A 5 -0.67 6.01 6.12
C ALA A 5 -1.73 6.49 5.13
N THR A 6 -1.92 7.80 5.05
CA THR A 6 -2.82 8.43 4.10
C THR A 6 -2.01 9.33 3.18
N PHE A 7 -2.24 9.23 1.89
CA PHE A 7 -1.60 10.03 0.85
C PHE A 7 -2.65 10.81 0.07
N LEU A 8 -2.30 12.02 -0.34
CA LEU A 8 -3.15 12.85 -1.17
C LEU A 8 -2.79 12.62 -2.66
N PRO A 9 -3.73 12.85 -3.59
CA PRO A 9 -3.50 12.76 -5.02
C PRO A 9 -2.25 13.51 -5.50
N ALA A 10 -1.97 14.67 -4.89
CA ALA A 10 -0.79 15.49 -5.18
C ALA A 10 0.55 14.80 -4.90
N ASP A 11 0.57 13.75 -4.08
CA ASP A 11 1.77 12.95 -3.79
C ASP A 11 2.13 12.00 -4.95
N PHE A 12 1.22 11.80 -5.91
CA PHE A 12 1.37 10.85 -7.01
C PHE A 12 1.68 11.55 -8.33
N SER A 13 2.90 11.37 -8.84
CA SER A 13 3.30 11.93 -10.13
C SER A 13 2.82 11.14 -11.34
N GLN A 14 2.47 9.86 -11.19
CA GLN A 14 2.17 8.94 -12.30
C GLN A 14 1.01 7.97 -12.04
N ASN A 15 0.09 8.27 -11.11
CA ASN A 15 -1.03 7.37 -10.76
C ASN A 15 -0.55 5.95 -10.39
N LYS A 16 0.64 5.87 -9.77
CA LYS A 16 1.34 4.65 -9.42
C LYS A 16 1.85 4.72 -8.01
N LEU A 17 1.74 3.61 -7.29
CA LEU A 17 2.27 3.46 -5.94
C LEU A 17 3.51 2.58 -5.99
N LYS A 18 4.63 3.13 -5.51
CA LYS A 18 5.86 2.34 -5.29
C LYS A 18 5.88 1.84 -3.85
N VAL A 19 5.90 0.53 -3.67
CA VAL A 19 5.88 -0.12 -2.36
C VAL A 19 7.21 -0.85 -2.11
N LEU A 20 7.84 -0.53 -0.98
CA LEU A 20 9.07 -1.17 -0.51
C LEU A 20 8.81 -1.86 0.82
N SER A 21 7.84 -2.77 0.82
CA SER A 21 7.41 -3.53 1.99
C SER A 21 7.62 -5.01 1.75
N LEU A 22 8.12 -5.71 2.77
CA LEU A 22 8.13 -7.18 2.80
C LEU A 22 6.80 -7.76 3.29
N VAL A 23 5.99 -6.93 3.96
CA VAL A 23 4.66 -7.31 4.47
C VAL A 23 3.59 -6.90 3.48
N LYS A 24 2.50 -7.67 3.39
CA LYS A 24 1.35 -7.30 2.57
C LYS A 24 0.63 -6.08 3.14
N LEU A 25 0.37 -5.11 2.27
CA LEU A 25 -0.37 -3.90 2.57
C LEU A 25 -1.71 -3.93 1.84
N LEU A 26 -2.75 -3.44 2.49
CA LEU A 26 -4.02 -3.11 1.87
C LEU A 26 -3.97 -1.64 1.45
N VAL A 27 -4.21 -1.39 0.17
CA VAL A 27 -4.34 -0.04 -0.40
C VAL A 27 -5.81 0.18 -0.73
N GLN A 28 -6.35 1.30 -0.29
CA GLN A 28 -7.73 1.72 -0.55
C GLN A 28 -7.74 3.15 -1.07
N ILE A 29 -8.42 3.38 -2.20
CA ILE A 29 -8.72 4.72 -2.69
C ILE A 29 -10.15 5.06 -2.28
N LYS A 30 -10.30 6.17 -1.57
CA LYS A 30 -11.58 6.65 -1.07
C LYS A 30 -11.91 8.01 -1.68
N ASP A 31 -13.20 8.27 -1.90
CA ASP A 31 -13.69 9.61 -2.21
C ASP A 31 -13.88 10.47 -0.93
N ASN A 32 -14.34 11.71 -1.12
CA ASN A 32 -14.65 12.64 -0.03
C ASN A 32 -15.66 12.13 0.99
N ASP A 33 -16.54 11.22 0.59
CA ASP A 33 -17.57 10.65 1.45
C ASP A 33 -17.05 9.41 2.20
N GLY A 34 -15.77 9.05 1.98
CA GLY A 34 -15.11 7.88 2.56
C GLY A 34 -15.49 6.57 1.87
N ILE A 35 -16.14 6.61 0.70
CA ILE A 35 -16.53 5.43 -0.06
C ILE A 35 -15.30 4.87 -0.77
N ILE A 36 -15.06 3.58 -0.59
CA ILE A 36 -13.96 2.87 -1.26
C ILE A 36 -14.32 2.70 -2.74
N ILE A 37 -13.56 3.35 -3.62
CA ILE A 37 -13.73 3.26 -5.08
C ILE A 37 -12.86 2.13 -5.65
N GLU A 38 -11.68 1.93 -5.10
CA GLU A 38 -10.76 0.87 -5.50
C GLU A 38 -10.01 0.36 -4.27
N ALA A 39 -9.75 -0.95 -4.23
CA ALA A 39 -8.93 -1.56 -3.20
C ALA A 39 -8.14 -2.73 -3.76
N PHE A 40 -6.90 -2.87 -3.32
CA PHE A 40 -6.05 -4.00 -3.67
C PHE A 40 -5.03 -4.30 -2.58
N GLU A 41 -4.56 -5.55 -2.55
CA GLU A 41 -3.48 -5.99 -1.67
C GLU A 41 -2.15 -6.04 -2.43
N THR A 42 -1.07 -5.65 -1.77
CA THR A 42 0.28 -5.77 -2.34
C THR A 42 0.84 -7.18 -2.18
N VAL A 43 1.79 -7.55 -3.03
CA VAL A 43 2.61 -8.76 -2.88
C VAL A 43 4.09 -8.38 -2.81
N SER A 44 4.88 -9.10 -2.02
CA SER A 44 6.30 -8.77 -1.78
C SER A 44 7.18 -8.85 -3.04
N SER A 45 6.74 -9.60 -4.05
CA SER A 45 7.44 -9.72 -5.34
C SER A 45 7.26 -8.52 -6.27
N GLU A 46 6.24 -7.68 -6.04
CA GLU A 46 5.90 -6.55 -6.89
C GLU A 46 6.10 -5.22 -6.16
N LYS A 47 6.79 -4.29 -6.81
CA LYS A 47 7.19 -3.01 -6.21
C LYS A 47 6.45 -1.81 -6.76
N ILE A 48 5.72 -1.96 -7.86
CA ILE A 48 5.06 -0.86 -8.56
C ILE A 48 3.63 -1.31 -8.87
N TYR A 49 2.65 -0.60 -8.31
CA TYR A 49 1.24 -0.86 -8.52
C TYR A 49 0.64 0.28 -9.32
N THR A 50 -0.14 -0.05 -10.34
CA THR A 50 -0.90 0.95 -11.09
C THR A 50 -2.24 1.14 -10.39
N ILE A 51 -2.57 2.39 -10.09
CA ILE A 51 -3.90 2.75 -9.58
C ILE A 51 -4.79 2.94 -10.80
N ASN A 52 -5.82 2.11 -10.94
CA ASN A 52 -6.68 2.13 -12.11
C ASN A 52 -7.64 3.32 -12.09
N THR A 53 -8.02 3.75 -10.89
CA THR A 53 -8.82 4.94 -10.65
C THR A 53 -8.00 6.19 -10.94
N THR A 54 -8.53 7.08 -11.78
CA THR A 54 -7.93 8.42 -11.96
C THR A 54 -8.11 9.20 -10.67
N LEU A 55 -7.00 9.53 -9.99
CA LEU A 55 -7.06 10.26 -8.72
C LEU A 55 -7.49 11.72 -9.00
N THR A 56 -8.57 12.15 -8.37
CA THR A 56 -8.98 13.57 -8.35
C THR A 56 -8.55 14.21 -7.04
N ASP A 57 -8.39 15.53 -7.01
CA ASP A 57 -7.85 16.32 -5.88
C ASP A 57 -8.56 16.11 -4.53
N THR A 58 -9.72 15.47 -4.56
CA THR A 58 -10.60 15.25 -3.44
C THR A 58 -10.68 13.77 -3.03
N MET A 59 -9.77 12.95 -3.52
CA MET A 59 -9.65 11.54 -3.10
C MET A 59 -8.54 11.39 -2.08
N GLU A 60 -8.52 10.26 -1.39
CA GLU A 60 -7.45 9.87 -0.49
C GLU A 60 -7.02 8.43 -0.78
N VAL A 61 -5.71 8.17 -0.66
CA VAL A 61 -5.16 6.82 -0.74
C VAL A 61 -4.71 6.39 0.65
N GLU A 62 -5.45 5.46 1.25
CA GLU A 62 -5.11 4.85 2.53
C GLU A 62 -4.32 3.55 2.33
N VAL A 63 -3.25 3.40 3.09
CA VAL A 63 -2.40 2.21 3.09
C VAL A 63 -2.30 1.69 4.51
N SER A 64 -2.66 0.41 4.70
CA SER A 64 -2.64 -0.24 6.01
C SER A 64 -2.00 -1.63 5.92
N VAL A 65 -1.50 -2.14 7.05
CA VAL A 65 -0.97 -3.52 7.11
C VAL A 65 -2.12 -4.51 7.19
N VAL A 66 -2.08 -5.55 6.35
CA VAL A 66 -3.01 -6.68 6.45
C VAL A 66 -2.72 -7.46 7.74
N GLN A 67 -3.72 -7.56 8.61
CA GLN A 67 -3.58 -8.24 9.90
C GLN A 67 -3.56 -9.76 9.73
N GLY A 68 -2.80 -10.44 10.60
CA GLY A 68 -2.79 -11.92 10.66
C GLY A 68 -1.85 -12.61 9.67
N GLU A 69 -1.10 -11.84 8.87
CA GLU A 69 -0.10 -12.42 7.97
C GLU A 69 1.15 -12.88 8.75
N VAL A 70 1.57 -14.13 8.52
CA VAL A 70 2.80 -14.70 9.08
C VAL A 70 3.90 -14.54 8.03
N ILE A 71 4.98 -13.87 8.41
CA ILE A 71 6.11 -13.61 7.51
C ILE A 71 7.27 -14.47 7.96
N GLU A 72 7.72 -15.34 7.06
CA GLU A 72 8.88 -16.18 7.31
C GLU A 72 10.14 -15.31 7.37
N PHE A 73 10.83 -15.37 8.50
CA PHE A 73 12.09 -14.67 8.71
C PHE A 73 13.23 -15.69 8.75
N TYR A 74 14.12 -15.63 7.75
CA TYR A 74 15.28 -16.50 7.63
C TYR A 74 16.55 -15.70 7.94
N PRO A 75 17.01 -15.65 9.20
CA PRO A 75 18.24 -14.95 9.54
C PRO A 75 19.44 -15.71 8.97
N VAL A 76 20.28 -15.03 8.18
CA VAL A 76 21.59 -15.55 7.81
C VAL A 76 22.58 -15.13 8.89
N VAL A 77 22.95 -16.06 9.76
CA VAL A 77 24.00 -15.85 10.76
C VAL A 77 25.30 -16.42 10.20
N THR A 78 26.20 -15.57 9.75
CA THR A 78 27.59 -15.95 9.51
C THR A 78 28.28 -16.09 10.87
N ALA A 79 28.46 -17.34 11.32
CA ALA A 79 29.37 -17.61 12.42
C ALA A 79 30.81 -17.33 11.95
N LEU A 80 31.55 -16.53 12.72
CA LEU A 80 32.99 -16.30 12.54
C LEU A 80 33.80 -17.42 13.21
#